data_AF-A0A516IU32-F1
#
_entry.id   AF-A0A516IU32-F1
#
_cell.length_a   1.000
_cell.length_b   1.000
_cell.length_c   1.000
_cell.angle_alpha   90.00
_cell.angle_beta   90.00
_cell.angle_gamma   90.00
#
_symmetry.space_group_name_H-M   'P 1'
#
loop_
_entity.id
_entity.type
_entity.pdbx_description
1 polymer ?
#
loop_
_entity_poly.entity_id
_entity_poly.type
_entity_poly.pdbx_seq_one_letter_code
_entity_poly.pdbx_strand_id
1 'polypeptide(L)'
;MAAAALCIAAAGSLLPAAAHAQQVRVTSLTDVNFGMVNNLTVDAVQSQSVCVWANGSARAYSVRATGSGAGGAFVLSSGPASMAYQVRWNDAAGMSNGQQLNPGIPLGGQTTNAQNQLCTNGPPATASLIVVLPATSLMTASQGAYSGTLTLLVAVE
;
A
#
# COMPACT_ATOMS: atom_id res chain seq x y z
N MET A 1 13.60 -52.26 -55.92
CA MET A 1 13.27 -50.81 -56.00
C MET A 1 12.78 -50.39 -54.63
N ALA A 2 13.60 -49.62 -53.91
CA ALA A 2 13.32 -49.18 -52.55
C ALA A 2 12.54 -47.87 -52.58
N ALA A 3 11.40 -47.81 -51.87
CA ALA A 3 10.64 -46.59 -51.65
C ALA A 3 10.97 -46.05 -50.26
N ALA A 4 11.71 -44.93 -50.21
CA ALA A 4 12.00 -44.22 -48.98
C ALA A 4 10.83 -43.30 -48.63
N ALA A 5 10.15 -43.58 -47.50
CA ALA A 5 9.11 -42.71 -46.95
C ALA A 5 9.76 -41.58 -46.14
N LEU A 6 9.54 -40.34 -46.56
CA LEU A 6 10.03 -39.12 -45.92
C LEU A 6 9.00 -38.66 -44.87
N CYS A 7 9.25 -38.93 -43.58
CA CYS A 7 8.45 -38.37 -42.50
C CYS A 7 8.89 -36.92 -42.23
N ILE A 8 8.02 -35.96 -42.56
CA ILE A 8 8.22 -34.54 -42.26
C ILE A 8 7.94 -34.32 -40.77
N ALA A 9 8.98 -34.02 -39.98
CA ALA A 9 8.82 -33.55 -38.61
C ALA A 9 8.41 -32.07 -38.65
N ALA A 10 7.16 -31.76 -38.32
CA ALA A 10 6.71 -30.39 -38.11
C ALA A 10 7.30 -29.86 -36.81
N ALA A 11 8.39 -29.10 -36.89
CA ALA A 11 8.94 -28.34 -35.78
C ALA A 11 8.03 -27.14 -35.50
N GLY A 12 7.06 -27.29 -34.61
CA GLY A 12 6.28 -26.18 -34.08
C GLY A 12 7.18 -25.24 -33.27
N SER A 13 7.49 -24.07 -33.81
CA SER A 13 8.22 -23.03 -33.10
C SER A 13 7.36 -22.48 -31.96
N LEU A 14 7.63 -22.92 -30.74
CA LEU A 14 7.16 -22.25 -29.53
C LEU A 14 7.88 -20.90 -29.42
N LEU A 15 7.28 -19.84 -29.98
CA LEU A 15 7.73 -18.49 -29.70
C LEU A 15 7.51 -18.22 -28.20
N PRO A 16 8.53 -17.77 -27.44
CA PRO A 16 8.31 -17.37 -26.06
C PRO A 16 7.31 -16.22 -26.04
N ALA A 17 6.22 -16.38 -25.28
CA ALA A 17 5.28 -15.28 -25.05
C ALA A 17 6.04 -14.09 -24.46
N ALA A 18 5.74 -12.88 -24.95
CA ALA A 18 6.33 -11.67 -24.42
C ALA A 18 6.02 -11.58 -22.92
N ALA A 19 7.05 -11.65 -22.08
CA ALA A 19 6.90 -11.43 -20.64
C ALA A 19 6.58 -9.95 -20.43
N HIS A 20 5.30 -9.63 -20.24
CA HIS A 20 4.90 -8.29 -19.80
C HIS A 20 5.32 -8.10 -18.35
N ALA A 21 6.20 -7.14 -18.09
CA ALA A 21 6.53 -6.75 -16.73
C ALA A 21 5.27 -6.21 -16.03
N GLN A 22 4.87 -6.89 -14.96
CA GLN A 22 3.92 -6.36 -14.01
C GLN A 22 4.54 -5.16 -13.30
N GLN A 23 3.77 -4.07 -13.21
CA GLN A 23 4.18 -2.79 -12.68
C GLN A 23 3.09 -2.28 -11.75
N VAL A 24 3.53 -1.70 -10.64
CA VAL A 24 2.70 -0.97 -9.70
C VAL A 24 3.37 0.35 -9.39
N ARG A 25 2.56 1.38 -9.14
CA ARG A 25 3.04 2.70 -8.76
C ARG A 25 2.10 3.31 -7.75
N VAL A 26 2.69 3.88 -6.69
CA VAL A 26 1.99 4.75 -5.76
C VAL A 26 2.51 6.18 -5.93
N THR A 27 1.62 7.17 -6.04
CA THR A 27 1.96 8.60 -6.10
C THR A 27 1.05 9.41 -5.19
N SER A 28 1.38 10.70 -5.02
CA SER A 28 0.64 11.65 -4.18
C SER A 28 0.65 11.31 -2.68
N LEU A 29 1.66 10.54 -2.23
CA LEU A 29 1.95 10.38 -0.81
C LEU A 29 2.59 11.66 -0.26
N THR A 30 2.06 12.14 0.85
CA THR A 30 2.60 13.27 1.62
C THR A 30 2.76 12.89 3.08
N ASP A 31 3.46 13.72 3.85
CA ASP A 31 3.53 13.55 5.30
C ASP A 31 2.15 13.68 5.94
N VAL A 32 1.90 12.89 6.98
CA VAL A 32 0.69 12.97 7.80
C VAL A 32 1.01 13.76 9.05
N ASN A 33 0.35 14.91 9.22
CA ASN A 33 0.52 15.77 10.39
C ASN A 33 -0.77 15.84 11.20
N PHE A 34 -0.71 15.45 12.47
CA PHE A 34 -1.83 15.56 13.41
C PHE A 34 -1.90 16.93 14.10
N GLY A 35 -0.84 17.75 13.98
CA GLY A 35 -0.74 19.01 14.71
C GLY A 35 -0.77 18.80 16.23
N MET A 36 -1.36 19.77 16.93
CA MET A 36 -1.58 19.67 18.38
C MET A 36 -2.85 18.86 18.65
N VAL A 37 -2.71 17.70 19.29
CA VAL A 37 -3.84 16.86 19.69
C VAL A 37 -4.33 17.30 21.08
N ASN A 38 -5.46 18.00 21.12
CA ASN A 38 -6.04 18.55 22.36
C ASN A 38 -7.05 17.61 23.04
N ASN A 39 -7.69 16.73 22.26
CA ASN A 39 -8.62 15.74 22.79
C ASN A 39 -7.96 14.37 22.79
N LEU A 40 -7.61 13.88 23.98
CA LEU A 40 -6.90 12.61 24.15
C LEU A 40 -7.85 11.42 24.37
N THR A 41 -9.16 11.65 24.55
CA THR A 41 -10.14 10.60 24.89
C THR A 41 -10.83 10.00 23.67
N VAL A 42 -10.55 10.52 22.47
CA VAL A 42 -11.07 10.01 21.20
C VAL A 42 -9.92 9.74 20.25
N ASP A 43 -10.11 8.79 19.33
CA ASP A 43 -9.12 8.52 18.29
C ASP A 43 -8.90 9.77 17.44
N ALA A 44 -7.65 10.17 17.29
CA ALA A 44 -7.29 11.16 16.29
C ALA A 44 -7.06 10.42 14.96
N VAL A 45 -7.78 10.82 13.91
CA VAL A 45 -7.71 10.18 12.59
C VAL A 45 -7.26 11.20 11.55
N GLN A 46 -6.26 10.83 10.75
CA GLN A 46 -5.86 11.56 9.56
C GLN A 46 -5.84 10.61 8.37
N SER A 47 -6.41 11.06 7.26
CA SER A 47 -6.47 10.27 6.03
C SER A 47 -6.00 11.10 4.85
N GLN A 48 -5.22 10.49 3.96
CA GLN A 48 -4.85 11.07 2.68
C GLN A 48 -5.27 10.14 1.55
N SER A 49 -5.73 10.73 0.44
CA SER A 49 -6.03 9.97 -0.78
C SER A 49 -4.79 9.89 -1.64
N VAL A 50 -4.48 8.70 -2.11
CA VAL A 50 -3.28 8.40 -2.91
C VAL A 50 -3.68 7.80 -4.25
N CYS A 51 -2.82 7.95 -5.24
CA CYS A 51 -2.97 7.25 -6.52
C CYS A 51 -2.20 5.95 -6.44
N VAL A 52 -2.90 4.81 -6.48
CA VAL A 52 -2.30 3.50 -6.73
C VAL A 52 -2.71 3.04 -8.11
N TRP A 53 -1.73 2.70 -8.94
CA TRP A 53 -1.93 2.12 -10.26
C TRP A 53 -1.22 0.78 -10.34
N ALA A 54 -1.87 -0.22 -10.94
CA ALA A 54 -1.30 -1.54 -11.22
C ALA A 54 -1.76 -2.02 -12.61
N ASN A 55 -0.91 -2.76 -13.31
CA ASN A 55 -1.23 -3.38 -14.61
C ASN A 55 -1.36 -4.91 -14.57
N GLY A 56 -1.37 -5.50 -13.37
CA GLY A 56 -1.60 -6.94 -13.18
C GLY A 56 -3.01 -7.37 -13.59
N SER A 57 -3.26 -8.68 -13.50
CA SER A 57 -4.59 -9.24 -13.71
C SER A 57 -5.60 -8.58 -12.77
N ALA A 58 -6.77 -8.21 -13.29
CA ALA A 58 -7.80 -7.46 -12.56
C ALA A 58 -7.33 -6.12 -11.94
N ARG A 59 -6.13 -5.62 -12.29
CA ARG A 59 -5.49 -4.45 -11.65
C ARG A 59 -5.34 -4.66 -10.13
N ALA A 60 -5.08 -5.90 -9.74
CA ALA A 60 -4.92 -6.29 -8.35
C ALA A 60 -3.54 -5.90 -7.81
N TYR A 61 -3.47 -5.63 -6.51
CA TYR A 61 -2.25 -5.30 -5.81
C TYR A 61 -2.33 -5.68 -4.32
N SER A 62 -1.17 -5.73 -3.68
CA SER A 62 -1.03 -5.86 -2.24
C SER A 62 -0.34 -4.65 -1.64
N VAL A 63 -0.66 -4.36 -0.38
CA VAL A 63 -0.04 -3.29 0.41
C VAL A 63 0.54 -3.86 1.69
N ARG A 64 1.83 -3.62 1.92
CA ARG A 64 2.52 -3.96 3.15
C ARG A 64 3.06 -2.70 3.79
N ALA A 65 2.79 -2.53 5.08
CA ALA A 65 3.23 -1.36 5.84
C ALA A 65 4.19 -1.74 6.97
N THR A 66 5.23 -0.95 7.19
CA THR A 66 6.12 -1.05 8.35
C THR A 66 6.40 0.34 8.93
N GLY A 67 6.39 0.47 10.25
CA GLY A 67 6.76 1.70 10.95
C GLY A 67 8.21 1.70 11.46
N SER A 68 8.60 2.79 12.13
CA SER A 68 9.93 2.95 12.72
C SER A 68 10.18 2.18 14.02
N GLY A 69 9.17 1.51 14.58
CA GLY A 69 9.32 0.72 15.79
C GLY A 69 10.15 -0.53 15.56
N ALA A 70 10.59 -1.17 16.66
CA ALA A 70 11.32 -2.44 16.60
C ALA A 70 10.54 -3.49 15.78
N GLY A 71 11.24 -4.21 14.91
CA GLY A 71 10.62 -5.19 14.00
C GLY A 71 9.68 -4.59 12.95
N GLY A 72 9.72 -3.26 12.73
CA GLY A 72 8.82 -2.56 11.80
C GLY A 72 7.48 -2.18 12.43
N ALA A 73 7.36 -2.18 13.76
CA ALA A 73 6.12 -1.84 14.46
C ALA A 73 5.67 -0.39 14.20
N PHE A 74 4.35 -0.17 14.23
CA PHE A 74 3.75 1.16 14.11
C PHE A 74 3.90 1.94 15.41
N VAL A 75 5.06 2.57 15.57
CA VAL A 75 5.42 3.37 16.75
C VAL A 75 5.97 4.73 16.31
N LEU A 76 5.51 5.78 16.97
CA LEU A 76 6.11 7.11 16.95
C LEU A 76 7.01 7.28 18.17
N SER A 77 8.08 8.07 18.05
CA SER A 77 9.06 8.31 19.12
C SER A 77 9.17 9.79 19.48
N SER A 78 9.43 10.07 20.76
CA SER A 78 9.79 11.40 21.28
C SER A 78 10.89 11.23 22.33
N GLY A 79 12.15 11.29 21.91
CA GLY A 79 13.28 10.93 22.77
C GLY A 79 13.15 9.49 23.30
N PRO A 80 13.11 9.27 24.63
CA PRO A 80 12.90 7.94 25.21
C PRO A 80 11.42 7.49 25.20
N ALA A 81 10.48 8.41 24.97
CA ALA A 81 9.05 8.09 24.94
C ALA A 81 8.65 7.49 23.59
N SER A 82 7.63 6.63 23.61
CA SER A 82 7.08 6.02 22.41
C SER A 82 5.56 5.94 22.49
N MET A 83 4.90 5.98 21.33
CA MET A 83 3.45 5.93 21.21
C MET A 83 3.04 5.06 20.02
N ALA A 84 2.18 4.07 20.24
CA ALA A 84 1.67 3.22 19.18
C ALA A 84 0.62 3.96 18.33
N TYR A 85 0.65 3.74 17.01
CA TYR A 85 -0.37 4.19 16.08
C TYR A 85 -0.91 3.01 15.26
N GLN A 86 -2.01 3.21 14.56
CA GLN A 86 -2.58 2.23 13.63
C GLN A 86 -2.55 2.77 12.22
N VAL A 87 -2.44 1.87 11.25
CA VAL A 87 -2.57 2.18 9.82
C VAL A 87 -3.71 1.36 9.24
N ARG A 88 -4.55 2.00 8.44
CA ARG A 88 -5.62 1.36 7.68
C ARG A 88 -5.51 1.74 6.21
N TRP A 89 -6.06 0.87 5.36
CA TRP A 89 -6.06 1.03 3.92
C TRP A 89 -7.47 0.88 3.35
N ASN A 90 -7.81 1.64 2.33
CA ASN A 90 -9.08 1.53 1.62
C ASN A 90 -8.86 1.72 0.11
N ASP A 91 -9.48 0.89 -0.73
CA ASP A 91 -9.44 0.98 -2.21
C ASP A 91 -10.39 2.02 -2.80
N ALA A 92 -10.84 2.96 -1.97
CA ALA A 92 -11.54 4.15 -2.38
C ALA A 92 -10.83 5.40 -1.84
N ALA A 93 -10.80 6.45 -2.64
CA ALA A 93 -10.34 7.77 -2.22
C ALA A 93 -11.36 8.44 -1.28
N GLY A 94 -10.88 9.39 -0.46
CA GLY A 94 -11.72 10.19 0.43
C GLY A 94 -12.22 9.46 1.67
N MET A 95 -11.66 8.30 2.00
CA MET A 95 -12.12 7.46 3.11
C MET A 95 -11.34 7.76 4.39
N SER A 96 -12.07 7.83 5.51
CA SER A 96 -11.53 7.98 6.87
C SER A 96 -11.44 6.66 7.64
N ASN A 97 -11.82 5.55 7.01
CA ASN A 97 -11.73 4.21 7.57
C ASN A 97 -11.42 3.18 6.49
N GLY A 98 -10.97 2.00 6.89
CA GLY A 98 -10.59 0.93 5.97
C GLY A 98 -10.18 -0.35 6.69
N GLN A 99 -9.55 -1.24 5.96
CA GLN A 99 -8.99 -2.48 6.51
C GLN A 99 -7.72 -2.18 7.30
N GLN A 100 -7.61 -2.78 8.48
CA GLN A 100 -6.43 -2.65 9.33
C GLN A 100 -5.21 -3.29 8.65
N LEU A 101 -4.10 -2.57 8.61
CA LEU A 101 -2.80 -3.13 8.27
C LEU A 101 -2.13 -3.67 9.54
N ASN A 102 -1.46 -4.80 9.40
CA ASN A 102 -0.59 -5.36 10.43
C ASN A 102 0.87 -5.13 10.01
N PRO A 103 1.75 -4.66 10.93
CA PRO A 103 3.15 -4.41 10.60
C PRO A 103 3.83 -5.58 9.90
N GLY A 104 4.37 -5.33 8.72
CA GLY A 104 5.12 -6.31 7.95
C GLY A 104 4.29 -7.44 7.33
N ILE A 105 2.96 -7.42 7.45
CA ILE A 105 2.05 -8.40 6.82
C ILE A 105 1.37 -7.74 5.62
N PRO A 106 1.45 -8.32 4.41
CA PRO A 106 0.76 -7.79 3.25
C PRO A 106 -0.77 -7.94 3.37
N LEU A 107 -1.50 -6.87 3.11
CA LEU A 107 -2.92 -6.88 2.80
C LEU A 107 -3.08 -7.08 1.29
N GLY A 108 -3.55 -8.24 0.88
CA GLY A 108 -3.78 -8.60 -0.52
C GLY A 108 -5.25 -8.53 -0.93
N GLY A 109 -5.51 -8.77 -2.21
CA GLY A 109 -6.86 -8.70 -2.80
C GLY A 109 -7.35 -7.28 -3.06
N GLN A 110 -6.45 -6.29 -3.02
CA GLN A 110 -6.79 -4.90 -3.31
C GLN A 110 -6.91 -4.68 -4.81
N THR A 111 -7.78 -3.76 -5.25
CA THR A 111 -7.95 -3.43 -6.67
C THR A 111 -7.96 -1.93 -6.90
N THR A 112 -7.51 -1.50 -8.09
CA THR A 112 -7.50 -0.08 -8.45
C THR A 112 -8.33 0.23 -9.69
N ASN A 113 -9.02 1.37 -9.66
CA ASN A 113 -9.69 1.95 -10.82
C ASN A 113 -8.82 2.95 -11.60
N ALA A 114 -7.53 3.12 -11.24
CA ALA A 114 -6.61 4.05 -11.89
C ALA A 114 -6.38 3.72 -13.37
N GLN A 115 -6.69 4.65 -14.26
CA GLN A 115 -6.56 4.44 -15.71
C GLN A 115 -5.13 4.63 -16.25
N ASN A 116 -4.29 5.37 -15.53
CA ASN A 116 -2.88 5.54 -15.86
C ASN A 116 -2.03 5.66 -14.60
N GLN A 117 -0.70 5.55 -14.78
CA GLN A 117 0.29 5.48 -13.69
C GLN A 117 0.36 6.72 -12.79
N LEU A 118 -0.19 7.85 -13.23
CA LEU A 118 -0.16 9.13 -12.54
C LEU A 118 -1.56 9.61 -12.15
N CYS A 119 -2.59 8.81 -12.40
CA CYS A 119 -4.00 9.18 -12.19
C CYS A 119 -4.42 10.51 -12.87
N THR A 120 -3.78 10.88 -13.99
CA THR A 120 -4.04 12.18 -14.67
C THR A 120 -5.25 12.17 -15.60
N ASN A 121 -5.67 11.00 -16.11
CA ASN A 121 -6.80 10.79 -17.01
C ASN A 121 -7.73 9.77 -16.38
N GLY A 122 -8.42 10.16 -15.31
CA GLY A 122 -9.24 9.28 -14.48
C GLY A 122 -9.46 9.89 -13.08
N PRO A 123 -9.87 9.10 -12.08
CA PRO A 123 -9.89 9.57 -10.70
C PRO A 123 -8.48 10.00 -10.27
N PRO A 124 -8.29 11.20 -9.69
CA PRO A 124 -6.96 11.70 -9.30
C PRO A 124 -6.33 10.93 -8.12
N ALA A 125 -7.14 10.15 -7.42
CA ALA A 125 -6.73 9.23 -6.37
C ALA A 125 -7.64 7.99 -6.42
N THR A 126 -7.14 6.87 -5.95
CA THR A 126 -7.81 5.57 -6.04
C THR A 126 -7.86 4.83 -4.72
N ALA A 127 -7.05 5.22 -3.74
CA ALA A 127 -7.04 4.61 -2.42
C ALA A 127 -6.90 5.66 -1.33
N SER A 128 -7.17 5.27 -0.08
CA SER A 128 -6.92 6.08 1.11
C SER A 128 -5.94 5.37 2.04
N LEU A 129 -4.90 6.11 2.44
CA LEU A 129 -4.06 5.78 3.58
C LEU A 129 -4.60 6.49 4.81
N ILE A 130 -4.99 5.73 5.82
CA ILE A 130 -5.54 6.27 7.07
C ILE A 130 -4.59 5.94 8.21
N VAL A 131 -4.16 6.97 8.93
CA VAL A 131 -3.37 6.84 10.16
C VAL A 131 -4.25 7.21 11.33
N VAL A 132 -4.21 6.39 12.37
CA VAL A 132 -5.00 6.61 13.59
C VAL A 132 -4.07 6.65 14.78
N LEU A 133 -4.19 7.68 15.60
CA LEU A 133 -3.65 7.71 16.95
C LEU A 133 -4.78 7.27 17.90
N PRO A 134 -4.73 6.04 18.44
CA PRO A 134 -5.79 5.54 19.29
C PRO A 134 -5.88 6.35 20.59
N ALA A 135 -7.09 6.56 21.10
CA ALA A 135 -7.30 7.24 22.37
C ALA A 135 -6.50 6.59 23.51
N THR A 136 -6.40 5.25 23.52
CA THR A 136 -5.63 4.51 24.53
C THR A 136 -4.13 4.84 24.51
N SER A 137 -3.57 5.07 23.32
CA SER A 137 -2.20 5.55 23.16
C SER A 137 -2.07 7.01 23.58
N LEU A 138 -3.02 7.86 23.16
CA LEU A 138 -3.01 9.30 23.45
C LEU A 138 -3.11 9.60 24.95
N MET A 139 -3.95 8.87 25.70
CA MET A 139 -4.13 9.06 27.15
C MET A 139 -2.90 8.67 27.97
N THR A 140 -2.03 7.80 27.44
CA THR A 140 -0.84 7.29 28.13
C THR A 140 0.46 7.90 27.63
N ALA A 141 0.42 8.61 26.50
CA ALA A 141 1.56 9.30 25.94
C ALA A 141 2.02 10.45 26.86
N SER A 142 3.33 10.53 27.07
CA SER A 142 3.94 11.70 27.71
C SER A 142 3.81 12.92 26.81
N GLN A 143 3.71 14.12 27.39
CA GLN A 143 3.68 15.35 26.60
C GLN A 143 4.97 15.48 25.77
N GLY A 144 4.83 15.72 24.47
CA GLY A 144 5.98 15.89 23.58
C GLY A 144 5.59 15.87 22.10
N ALA A 145 6.56 16.18 21.24
CA ALA A 145 6.42 16.03 19.79
C ALA A 145 6.86 14.62 19.39
N TYR A 146 5.94 13.85 18.82
CA TYR A 146 6.19 12.47 18.36
C TYR A 146 6.35 12.45 16.84
N SER A 147 7.35 11.72 16.35
CA SER A 147 7.57 11.53 14.93
C SER A 147 7.98 10.09 14.62
N GLY A 148 7.85 9.70 13.35
CA GLY A 148 8.24 8.40 12.84
C GLY A 148 8.09 8.35 11.33
N THR A 149 8.52 7.25 10.74
CA THR A 149 8.43 6.98 9.30
C THR A 149 7.55 5.76 9.09
N LEU A 150 6.58 5.89 8.20
CA LEU A 150 5.78 4.78 7.68
C LEU A 150 6.31 4.44 6.30
N THR A 151 6.77 3.20 6.12
CA THR A 151 7.16 2.66 4.82
C THR A 151 6.02 1.84 4.27
N LEU A 152 5.59 2.16 3.04
CA LEU A 152 4.64 1.38 2.27
C LEU A 152 5.38 0.65 1.15
N LEU A 153 5.18 -0.66 1.06
CA LEU A 153 5.55 -1.49 -0.07
C LEU A 153 4.27 -1.89 -0.79
N VAL A 154 4.16 -1.52 -2.06
CA VAL A 154 3.05 -1.92 -2.93
C VAL A 154 3.60 -2.87 -3.98
N ALA A 155 2.93 -4.00 -4.19
CA ALA A 155 3.31 -5.01 -5.18
C ALA A 155 2.10 -5.43 -6.02
N VAL A 156 2.32 -5.76 -7.30
CA VAL A 156 1.27 -6.36 -8.14
C VAL A 156 0.94 -7.77 -7.64
N GLU A 157 -0.32 -8.17 -7.78
CA GLU A 157 -0.80 -9.55 -7.60
C GLU A 157 -1.04 -10.27 -8.94
#